data_AF-A0A7C1EHG8-F1
#
_entry.id   AF-A0A7C1EHG8-F1
#
_cell.length_a   1.000
_cell.length_b   1.000
_cell.length_c   1.000
_cell.angle_alpha   90.00
_cell.angle_beta   90.00
_cell.angle_gamma   90.00
#
_symmetry.space_group_name_H-M   'P 1'
#
loop_
_entity.id
_entity.type
_entity.pdbx_description
1 polymer ?
#
loop_
_entity_poly.entity_id
_entity_poly.type
_entity_poly.pdbx_seq_one_letter_code
_entity_poly.pdbx_strand_id
1 'polypeptide(L)'
;MTAKLLRLACVLEILTAMALIVTPAAVAWLILGEGASGTGVALGRIAGLVLLSLGVACYPRSSNVGNLDQAVLGMLTYNILLTIYLIYLGVSGEATGVALWLVAAIHAVLTILFTQAWFKFIKEKIR
;
A
#
# COMPACT_ATOMS: atom_id res chain seq x y z
N MET A 1 4.32 -23.49 -12.13
CA MET A 1 3.71 -23.75 -10.80
C MET A 1 3.75 -22.50 -9.92
N THR A 2 4.90 -21.83 -9.83
CA THR A 2 5.13 -20.59 -9.05
C THR A 2 4.19 -19.43 -9.40
N ALA A 3 3.92 -19.15 -10.68
CA ALA A 3 3.04 -18.04 -11.07
C ALA A 3 1.58 -18.20 -10.62
N LYS A 4 1.07 -19.44 -10.57
CA LYS A 4 -0.30 -19.72 -10.08
C LYS A 4 -0.39 -19.50 -8.56
N LEU A 5 0.61 -19.99 -7.82
CA LEU A 5 0.71 -19.78 -6.38
C LEU A 5 0.84 -18.29 -6.04
N LEU A 6 1.70 -17.57 -6.76
CA LEU A 6 1.91 -16.14 -6.55
C LEU A 6 0.64 -15.33 -6.84
N ARG A 7 -0.10 -15.70 -7.89
CA ARG A 7 -1.41 -15.09 -8.18
C ARG A 7 -2.40 -15.33 -7.04
N LEU A 8 -2.49 -16.56 -6.53
CA LEU A 8 -3.37 -16.89 -5.41
C LEU A 8 -2.98 -16.08 -4.16
N ALA A 9 -1.69 -16.05 -3.81
CA ALA A 9 -1.18 -15.27 -2.69
C ALA A 9 -1.53 -13.78 -2.84
N CYS A 10 -1.28 -13.17 -4.00
CA CYS A 10 -1.63 -11.76 -4.23
C CYS A 10 -3.13 -11.49 -4.05
N VAL A 11 -3.99 -12.39 -4.54
CA VAL A 11 -5.45 -12.25 -4.35
C VAL A 11 -5.81 -12.31 -2.86
N LEU A 12 -5.27 -13.27 -2.11
CA LEU A 12 -5.52 -13.39 -0.67
C LEU A 12 -5.02 -12.16 0.10
N GLU A 13 -3.82 -11.68 -0.21
CA GLU A 13 -3.27 -10.47 0.42
C GLU A 13 -4.09 -9.23 0.10
N ILE A 14 -4.59 -9.09 -1.13
CA ILE A 14 -5.48 -7.98 -1.50
C ILE A 14 -6.82 -8.07 -0.76
N LEU A 15 -7.39 -9.27 -0.58
CA LEU A 15 -8.61 -9.47 0.19
C LEU A 15 -8.39 -9.10 1.68
N THR A 16 -7.30 -9.58 2.27
CA THR A 16 -6.91 -9.24 3.65
C THR A 16 -6.65 -7.74 3.80
N ALA A 17 -6.00 -7.13 2.81
CA ALA A 17 -5.75 -5.69 2.77
C ALA A 17 -7.06 -4.89 2.82
N MET A 18 -8.04 -5.25 1.99
CA MET A 18 -9.36 -4.61 1.99
C MET A 18 -10.05 -4.77 3.35
N ALA A 19 -10.00 -5.96 3.94
CA ALA A 19 -10.56 -6.21 5.28
C ALA A 19 -9.87 -5.36 6.36
N LEU A 20 -8.53 -5.24 6.34
CA LEU A 20 -7.77 -4.40 7.27
C LEU A 20 -8.05 -2.91 7.11
N ILE A 21 -8.30 -2.44 5.88
CA ILE A 21 -8.64 -1.03 5.62
C ILE A 21 -10.05 -0.71 6.17
N VAL A 22 -11.01 -1.61 5.96
CA VAL A 22 -12.43 -1.37 6.28
C VAL A 22 -12.76 -1.72 7.73
N THR A 23 -12.34 -2.89 8.22
CA THR A 23 -12.67 -3.42 9.55
C THR A 23 -11.44 -3.97 10.29
N PRO A 24 -10.40 -3.15 10.55
CA PRO A 24 -9.17 -3.60 11.21
C PRO A 24 -9.41 -4.25 12.58
N ALA A 25 -10.41 -3.78 13.33
CA ALA A 25 -10.76 -4.36 14.63
C ALA A 25 -11.24 -5.81 14.51
N ALA A 26 -12.08 -6.13 13.52
CA ALA A 26 -12.57 -7.48 13.30
C ALA A 26 -11.44 -8.42 12.83
N VAL A 27 -10.56 -7.94 11.95
CA VAL A 27 -9.40 -8.71 11.50
C VAL A 27 -8.43 -8.98 12.66
N ALA A 28 -8.14 -7.96 13.48
CA ALA A 28 -7.31 -8.13 14.67
C ALA A 28 -7.93 -9.12 15.66
N TRP A 29 -9.24 -9.03 15.90
CA TRP A 29 -9.94 -9.98 16.76
C TRP A 29 -9.87 -11.42 16.22
N LEU A 30 -10.05 -11.61 14.91
CA LEU A 30 -10.01 -12.93 14.29
C LEU A 30 -8.61 -13.58 14.39
N ILE A 31 -7.55 -12.77 14.22
CA ILE A 31 -6.16 -13.27 14.17
C ILE A 31 -5.52 -13.36 15.57
N LEU A 32 -5.79 -12.36 16.41
CA LEU A 32 -5.08 -12.13 17.68
C LEU A 32 -5.97 -12.37 18.91
N GLY A 33 -7.28 -12.59 18.73
CA GLY A 33 -8.23 -12.80 19.83
C GLY A 33 -8.78 -11.52 20.46
N GLU A 34 -8.27 -10.34 20.08
CA GLU A 34 -8.71 -9.04 20.58
C GLU A 34 -8.83 -8.01 19.47
N GLY A 35 -9.90 -7.20 19.50
CA GLY A 35 -10.14 -6.18 18.50
C GLY A 35 -9.21 -4.98 18.65
N ALA A 36 -8.66 -4.51 17.54
CA ALA A 36 -7.84 -3.29 17.52
C ALA A 36 -8.67 -2.07 17.96
N SER A 37 -8.04 -1.20 18.75
CA SER A 37 -8.63 0.06 19.23
C SER A 37 -7.62 1.21 19.10
N GLY A 38 -8.10 2.45 19.04
CA GLY A 38 -7.27 3.65 18.96
C GLY A 38 -6.19 3.57 17.89
N THR A 39 -4.93 3.66 18.29
CA THR A 39 -3.77 3.56 17.38
C THR A 39 -3.67 2.22 16.65
N GLY A 40 -4.18 1.13 17.24
CA GLY A 40 -4.24 -0.18 16.58
C GLY A 40 -5.12 -0.19 15.33
N VAL A 41 -6.22 0.59 15.32
CA VAL A 41 -7.06 0.76 14.12
C VAL A 41 -6.29 1.47 13.01
N ALA A 42 -5.55 2.53 13.36
CA ALA A 42 -4.74 3.27 12.40
C ALA A 42 -3.61 2.41 11.83
N LEU A 43 -2.90 1.67 12.68
CA LEU A 43 -1.85 0.74 12.26
C LEU A 43 -2.42 -0.42 11.41
N GLY A 44 -3.61 -0.93 11.75
CA GLY A 44 -4.30 -1.94 10.96
C GLY A 44 -4.60 -1.46 9.54
N ARG A 45 -5.09 -0.22 9.39
CA ARG A 45 -5.29 0.40 8.08
C ARG A 45 -3.98 0.54 7.32
N ILE A 46 -2.92 1.04 7.96
CA ILE A 46 -1.59 1.15 7.35
C ILE A 46 -1.10 -0.21 6.86
N ALA A 47 -1.22 -1.27 7.67
CA ALA A 47 -0.88 -2.63 7.28
C ALA A 47 -1.67 -3.08 6.05
N GLY A 48 -2.98 -2.77 5.99
CA GLY A 48 -3.79 -3.01 4.81
C GLY A 48 -3.27 -2.29 3.55
N LEU A 49 -2.88 -1.01 3.65
CA LEU A 49 -2.31 -0.28 2.51
C LEU A 49 -0.99 -0.90 2.03
N VAL A 50 -0.16 -1.39 2.96
CA VAL A 50 1.09 -2.10 2.65
C VAL A 50 0.79 -3.42 1.92
N LEU A 51 -0.14 -4.24 2.43
CA LEU A 51 -0.51 -5.52 1.80
C LEU A 51 -1.13 -5.33 0.41
N LEU A 52 -1.96 -4.30 0.24
CA LEU A 52 -2.53 -3.96 -1.07
C LEU A 52 -1.42 -3.65 -2.08
N SER A 53 -0.45 -2.85 -1.66
CA SER A 53 0.69 -2.44 -2.48
C SER A 53 1.63 -3.61 -2.79
N LEU A 54 1.82 -4.53 -1.82
CA LEU A 54 2.55 -5.77 -2.01
C LEU A 54 1.86 -6.68 -3.05
N GLY A 55 0.54 -6.82 -2.96
CA GLY A 55 -0.25 -7.54 -3.95
C GLY A 55 -0.09 -6.95 -5.35
N VAL A 56 -0.10 -5.61 -5.48
CA VAL A 56 0.15 -4.91 -6.75
C VAL A 56 1.56 -5.18 -7.29
N ALA A 57 2.57 -5.14 -6.43
CA ALA A 57 3.98 -5.36 -6.79
C ALA A 57 4.24 -6.81 -7.22
N CYS A 58 3.66 -7.77 -6.51
CA CYS A 58 3.94 -9.20 -6.71
C CYS A 58 3.03 -9.86 -7.75
N TYR A 59 1.97 -9.18 -8.22
CA TYR A 59 1.02 -9.79 -9.15
C TYR A 59 1.68 -10.20 -10.48
N PRO A 60 1.61 -11.49 -10.89
CA PRO A 60 2.21 -11.96 -12.13
C PRO A 60 1.62 -11.24 -13.35
N ARG A 61 2.48 -10.54 -14.11
CA ARG A 61 2.13 -9.86 -15.37
C ARG A 61 2.75 -10.57 -16.57
N SER A 62 2.26 -10.23 -17.76
CA SER A 62 2.80 -10.74 -19.03
C SER A 62 4.29 -10.41 -19.16
N SER A 63 5.04 -11.26 -19.87
CA SER A 63 6.50 -11.18 -20.09
C SER A 63 6.99 -9.84 -20.67
N ASN A 64 6.07 -9.03 -21.18
CA ASN A 64 6.38 -7.74 -21.81
C ASN A 64 6.43 -6.59 -20.78
N VAL A 65 6.29 -6.86 -19.48
CA VAL A 65 6.41 -5.89 -18.38
C VAL A 65 7.61 -6.30 -17.54
N GLY A 66 8.58 -5.40 -17.35
CA GLY A 66 9.79 -5.71 -16.59
C GLY A 66 9.52 -5.80 -15.09
N ASN A 67 10.36 -6.52 -14.35
CA ASN A 67 10.26 -6.61 -12.88
C ASN A 67 10.40 -5.23 -12.20
N LEU A 68 11.17 -4.32 -12.81
CA LEU A 68 11.32 -2.95 -12.31
C LEU A 68 10.00 -2.16 -12.39
N ASP A 69 9.21 -2.36 -13.44
CA ASP A 69 7.91 -1.69 -13.62
C ASP A 69 6.94 -2.07 -12.49
N GLN A 70 6.95 -3.34 -12.08
CA GLN A 70 6.09 -3.85 -11.00
C GLN A 70 6.49 -3.26 -9.64
N ALA A 71 7.79 -3.17 -9.35
CA ALA A 71 8.29 -2.58 -8.11
C ALA A 71 7.95 -1.07 -8.03
N VAL A 72 8.11 -0.35 -9.14
CA VAL A 72 7.74 1.08 -9.24
C VAL A 72 6.24 1.27 -9.01
N LEU A 73 5.39 0.44 -9.60
CA LEU A 73 3.94 0.47 -9.35
C LEU A 73 3.60 0.20 -7.89
N GLY A 74 4.18 -0.83 -7.29
CA GLY A 74 3.95 -1.15 -5.88
C GLY A 74 4.33 0.00 -4.95
N MET A 75 5.53 0.57 -5.14
CA MET A 75 5.99 1.71 -4.36
C MET A 75 5.11 2.95 -4.60
N LEU A 76 4.70 3.21 -5.84
CA LEU A 76 3.82 4.34 -6.15
C LEU A 76 2.45 4.19 -5.47
N THR A 77 1.84 3.00 -5.55
CA THR A 77 0.57 2.68 -4.88
C THR A 77 0.70 2.89 -3.37
N TYR A 78 1.76 2.37 -2.75
CA TYR A 78 1.98 2.52 -1.31
C TYR A 78 2.13 3.98 -0.90
N ASN A 79 3.00 4.73 -1.58
CA ASN A 79 3.29 6.11 -1.23
C ASN A 79 2.06 7.01 -1.40
N ILE A 80 1.25 6.83 -2.46
CA ILE A 80 0.00 7.58 -2.65
C ILE A 80 -0.96 7.31 -1.50
N LEU A 81 -1.27 6.03 -1.27
CA LEU A 81 -2.27 5.62 -0.30
C LEU A 81 -1.89 6.03 1.12
N LEU A 82 -0.63 5.82 1.50
CA LEU A 82 -0.14 6.20 2.82
C LEU A 82 -0.11 7.71 3.00
N THR A 83 0.29 8.48 1.97
CA THR A 83 0.27 9.96 2.02
C THR A 83 -1.15 10.46 2.27
N ILE A 84 -2.13 9.98 1.50
CA ILE A 84 -3.54 10.36 1.67
C ILE A 84 -4.03 10.01 3.08
N TYR A 85 -3.71 8.82 3.57
CA TYR A 85 -4.18 8.38 4.88
C TYR A 85 -3.55 9.16 6.04
N LEU A 86 -2.25 9.46 5.99
CA LEU A 86 -1.58 10.25 7.02
C LEU A 86 -2.07 11.70 7.02
N ILE A 87 -2.31 12.30 5.84
CA ILE A 87 -2.93 13.63 5.74
C ILE A 87 -4.33 13.59 6.35
N TYR A 88 -5.14 12.58 6.03
CA TYR A 88 -6.45 12.41 6.64
C TYR A 88 -6.38 12.39 8.17
N LEU A 89 -5.50 11.56 8.74
CA LEU A 89 -5.32 11.45 10.19
C LEU A 89 -4.84 12.76 10.84
N GLY A 90 -3.92 13.47 10.18
CA GLY A 90 -3.38 14.73 10.67
C GLY A 90 -4.40 15.86 10.63
N VAL A 91 -5.21 15.94 9.56
CA VAL A 91 -6.24 16.97 9.39
C VAL A 91 -7.46 16.70 10.27
N SER A 92 -7.87 15.44 10.45
CA SER A 92 -8.99 15.09 11.31
C SER A 92 -8.69 15.21 12.81
N GLY A 93 -7.41 15.37 13.17
CA GLY A 93 -6.96 15.37 14.57
C GLY A 93 -6.94 13.97 15.21
N GLU A 94 -7.20 12.90 14.43
CA GLU A 94 -7.13 11.51 14.90
C GLU A 94 -5.70 11.08 15.28
N ALA A 95 -4.68 11.76 14.74
CA ALA A 95 -3.29 11.54 15.12
C ALA A 95 -2.50 12.85 15.25
N THR A 96 -1.78 13.00 16.37
CA THR A 96 -1.04 14.22 16.73
C THR A 96 0.47 13.98 16.89
N GLY A 97 0.97 12.84 16.42
CA GLY A 97 2.39 12.48 16.55
C GLY A 97 3.30 13.50 15.84
N VAL A 98 4.40 13.88 16.51
CA VAL A 98 5.36 14.89 16.02
C VAL A 98 5.91 14.54 14.63
N ALA A 99 6.12 13.25 14.36
CA ALA A 99 6.66 12.76 13.09
C ALA A 99 5.60 12.58 11.98
N LEU A 100 4.30 12.76 12.26
CA LEU A 100 3.24 12.47 11.28
C LEU A 100 3.43 13.28 10.00
N TRP A 101 3.63 14.58 10.13
CA TRP A 101 3.79 15.48 8.99
C TRP A 101 5.11 15.25 8.25
N LEU A 102 6.17 14.89 8.97
CA LEU A 102 7.45 14.52 8.36
C LEU A 102 7.29 13.28 7.49
N VAL A 103 6.66 12.23 8.02
CA VAL A 103 6.44 10.98 7.29
C VAL A 103 5.51 11.21 6.10
N ALA A 104 4.42 11.95 6.27
CA ALA A 104 3.52 12.33 5.17
C ALA A 104 4.26 13.10 4.06
N ALA A 105 5.12 14.06 4.42
CA ALA A 105 5.92 14.82 3.46
C ALA A 105 6.91 13.94 2.68
N ILE A 106 7.60 13.01 3.37
CA ILE A 106 8.53 12.07 2.72
C ILE A 106 7.78 11.21 1.70
N HIS A 107 6.64 10.63 2.07
CA HIS A 107 5.84 9.80 1.15
C HIS A 107 5.22 10.62 0.00
N ALA A 108 4.89 11.89 0.23
CA ALA A 108 4.43 12.79 -0.85
C ALA A 108 5.55 13.05 -1.86
N VAL A 109 6.77 13.31 -1.41
CA VAL A 109 7.95 13.49 -2.29
C VAL A 109 8.22 12.20 -3.07
N LEU A 110 8.21 11.04 -2.41
CA LEU A 110 8.39 9.76 -3.08
C LEU A 110 7.29 9.48 -4.11
N THR A 111 6.03 9.85 -3.81
CA THR A 111 4.91 9.76 -4.78
C THR A 111 5.23 10.54 -6.05
N ILE A 112 5.74 11.78 -5.93
CA ILE A 112 6.11 12.60 -7.09
C ILE A 112 7.24 11.94 -7.89
N LEU A 113 8.30 11.48 -7.21
CA LEU A 113 9.45 10.85 -7.88
C LEU A 113 9.08 9.55 -8.60
N PHE A 114 8.29 8.67 -7.96
CA PHE A 114 7.85 7.43 -8.60
C PHE A 114 6.85 7.67 -9.73
N THR A 115 6.01 8.72 -9.63
CA THR A 115 5.14 9.14 -10.73
C THR A 115 5.96 9.57 -11.95
N GLN A 116 7.00 10.37 -11.73
CA GLN A 116 7.91 10.79 -12.80
C GLN A 116 8.64 9.59 -13.43
N ALA A 117 9.15 8.67 -12.62
CA ALA A 117 9.77 7.44 -13.08
C ALA A 117 8.80 6.60 -13.94
N TRP A 118 7.56 6.41 -13.47
CA TRP A 118 6.52 5.69 -14.17
C TRP A 118 6.21 6.28 -15.56
N PHE A 119 6.07 7.60 -15.66
CA PHE A 119 5.86 8.27 -16.95
C PHE A 119 7.04 8.12 -17.91
N LYS A 120 8.28 8.09 -17.39
CA LYS A 120 9.47 7.85 -18.20
C LYS A 120 9.45 6.43 -18.79
N PHE A 121 9.13 5.42 -17.98
CA PHE A 121 9.00 4.04 -18.45
C PHE A 121 7.93 3.87 -19.53
N ILE A 122 6.76 4.50 -19.35
CA ILE A 122 5.69 4.45 -20.36
C ILE A 122 6.18 5.02 -21.69
N LYS A 123 6.89 6.15 -21.67
CA LYS A 123 7.41 6.79 -22.89
C LYS A 123 8.46 5.92 -23.59
N GLU A 124 9.38 5.31 -22.85
CA GLU A 124 10.40 4.43 -23.41
C GLU A 124 9.82 3.17 -24.05
N LYS A 125 8.69 2.66 -23.53
CA LYS A 125 8.01 1.47 -24.04
C LYS A 125 7.21 1.70 -25.33
N ILE A 126 6.79 2.94 -25.60
CA ILE A 126 5.98 3.32 -26.78
C ILE A 126 6.87 3.66 -27.99
N ARG A 127 8.15 3.96 -27.77
CA ARG A 127 9.12 4.29 -28.83
C ARG A 127 9.79 3.03 -29.38
#